data_AF-A0A0E2L3C4-F1
#
_entry.id   AF-A0A0E2L3C4-F1
#
_cell.length_a   1.000
_cell.length_b   1.000
_cell.length_c   1.000
_cell.angle_alpha   90.00
_cell.angle_beta   90.00
_cell.angle_gamma   90.00
#
_symmetry.space_group_name_H-M   'P 1'
#
loop_
_entity.id
_entity.type
_entity.pdbx_description
1 polymer ?
#
loop_
_entity_poly.entity_id
_entity_poly.type
_entity_poly.pdbx_seq_one_letter_code
_entity_poly.pdbx_strand_id
1 'polypeptide(L)'
;MYQRCFDNASETLFVAGKTPRLSRFAFSDDPKWESGHHVHDNETELIYVKKGVARFTIDSSLYVAHADDIVVIERGRLHAVASDVNDPATTCTCALYGFQFQGVEENQLLQPHSCPVIAAGQGKEVIKTLFNELSVILPQSKNSQTSSLWDAFAYTLAILYYENFKNAYRSEQGYIKKDVLIKDILFYLNNNYREKITLEQLSKKFRASVSYICHEFTKEYRISPINYVIQRRMTEAKWSLTNTELSQAEISWRVGYENVDHFAKLFLRHVGCSPSDYRRQFKNCFAEQEILSEFPQPVSLAG
;
A
#
# COMPACT_ATOMS: atom_id res chain seq x y z
N MET A 1 -2.31 5.82 43.11
CA MET A 1 -2.31 6.91 42.12
C MET A 1 -0.90 7.00 41.54
N TYR A 2 -0.73 6.78 40.23
CA TYR A 2 0.55 6.88 39.53
C TYR A 2 0.47 8.11 38.62
N GLN A 3 1.37 9.07 38.79
CA GLN A 3 1.46 10.28 37.97
C GLN A 3 2.89 10.37 37.41
N ARG A 4 2.99 10.60 36.10
CA ARG A 4 4.26 10.81 35.42
C ARG A 4 4.23 12.18 34.75
N CYS A 5 5.19 13.02 35.06
CA CYS A 5 5.42 14.27 34.36
C CYS A 5 6.32 14.01 33.15
N PHE A 6 6.01 14.63 32.02
CA PHE A 6 6.84 14.56 30.83
C PHE A 6 7.80 15.75 30.82
N ASP A 7 9.07 15.48 30.56
CA ASP A 7 10.04 16.53 30.23
C ASP A 7 9.94 16.80 28.72
N ASN A 8 9.49 18.00 28.37
CA ASN A 8 9.28 18.39 26.99
C ASN A 8 10.56 18.89 26.30
N ALA A 9 11.72 18.86 26.98
CA ALA A 9 13.01 19.27 26.43
C ALA A 9 13.69 18.20 25.54
N SER A 10 13.01 17.10 25.21
CA SER A 10 13.58 16.01 24.40
C SER A 10 13.82 16.43 22.95
N GLU A 11 14.91 15.95 22.36
CA GLU A 11 15.14 16.01 20.92
C GLU A 11 13.95 15.38 20.17
N THR A 12 13.48 16.07 19.13
CA THR A 12 12.37 15.59 18.31
C THR A 12 12.87 14.47 17.38
N LEU A 13 12.14 13.36 17.38
CA LEU A 13 12.48 12.18 16.56
C LEU A 13 12.41 12.48 15.05
N PHE A 14 11.59 13.45 14.66
CA PHE A 14 11.44 13.93 13.29
C PHE A 14 12.24 15.21 13.06
N VAL A 15 12.69 15.42 11.82
CA VAL A 15 13.23 16.71 11.36
C VAL A 15 12.13 17.77 11.45
N ALA A 16 12.49 19.00 11.84
CA ALA A 16 11.54 20.09 12.03
C ALA A 16 10.68 20.33 10.77
N GLY A 17 9.36 20.29 10.94
CA GLY A 17 8.38 20.45 9.85
C GLY A 17 8.16 19.21 8.97
N LYS A 18 8.89 18.12 9.19
CA LYS A 18 8.79 16.86 8.43
C LYS A 18 8.10 15.78 9.25
N THR A 19 6.80 15.94 9.46
CA THR A 19 5.96 15.04 10.26
C THR A 19 5.02 14.22 9.37
N PRO A 20 4.70 12.98 9.75
CA PRO A 20 3.94 12.07 8.92
C PRO A 20 2.49 12.51 8.78
N ARG A 21 1.96 12.33 7.58
CA ARG A 21 0.57 12.55 7.22
C ARG A 21 0.01 11.29 6.60
N LEU A 22 -1.25 10.97 6.92
CA LEU A 22 -1.96 9.85 6.31
C LEU A 22 -2.45 10.27 4.92
N SER A 23 -2.02 9.59 3.86
CA SER A 23 -2.54 9.81 2.51
C SER A 23 -3.63 8.82 2.13
N ARG A 24 -3.52 7.58 2.62
CA ARG A 24 -4.44 6.49 2.27
C ARG A 24 -4.58 5.49 3.40
N PHE A 25 -5.77 4.95 3.51
CA PHE A 25 -6.08 3.78 4.33
C PHE A 25 -6.70 2.71 3.43
N ALA A 26 -6.32 1.45 3.65
CA ALA A 26 -6.94 0.31 2.99
C ALA A 26 -7.24 -0.79 4.02
N PHE A 27 -8.45 -1.33 3.95
CA PHE A 27 -8.87 -2.51 4.70
C PHE A 27 -9.14 -3.62 3.69
N SER A 28 -8.48 -4.77 3.86
CA SER A 28 -8.60 -5.91 2.95
C SER A 28 -8.99 -7.16 3.74
N ASP A 29 -10.19 -7.68 3.50
CA ASP A 29 -10.77 -8.82 4.21
C ASP A 29 -11.40 -9.89 3.30
N ASP A 30 -11.46 -9.66 1.98
CA ASP A 30 -11.92 -10.67 1.02
C ASP A 30 -10.96 -11.87 0.95
N PRO A 31 -11.43 -13.12 1.08
CA PRO A 31 -10.52 -14.27 1.19
C PRO A 31 -9.48 -14.42 0.06
N LYS A 32 -9.76 -13.89 -1.13
CA LYS A 32 -8.93 -14.00 -2.33
C LYS A 32 -8.40 -12.64 -2.82
N TRP A 33 -8.36 -11.62 -1.95
CA TRP A 33 -7.86 -10.31 -2.35
C TRP A 33 -6.36 -10.35 -2.71
N GLU A 34 -6.01 -9.57 -3.73
CA GLU A 34 -4.63 -9.25 -4.09
C GLU A 34 -4.54 -7.80 -4.58
N SER A 35 -3.43 -7.13 -4.28
CA SER A 35 -3.18 -5.76 -4.72
C SER A 35 -2.71 -5.68 -6.18
N GLY A 36 -2.09 -6.77 -6.68
CA GLY A 36 -1.24 -6.74 -7.88
C GLY A 36 0.08 -5.99 -7.65
N HIS A 37 0.97 -5.99 -8.65
CA HIS A 37 2.26 -5.31 -8.56
C HIS A 37 2.10 -3.79 -8.78
N HIS A 38 2.64 -3.01 -7.86
CA HIS A 38 2.62 -1.55 -7.92
C HIS A 38 3.76 -0.91 -7.12
N VAL A 39 3.96 0.39 -7.33
CA VAL A 39 4.95 1.23 -6.65
C VAL A 39 4.27 2.50 -6.18
N HIS A 40 4.62 2.95 -4.98
CA HIS A 40 4.28 4.28 -4.47
C HIS A 40 5.52 5.16 -4.46
N ASP A 41 5.53 6.26 -5.23
CA ASP A 41 6.75 7.09 -5.36
C ASP A 41 7.11 7.87 -4.09
N ASN A 42 6.08 8.23 -3.31
CA ASN A 42 6.18 9.17 -2.19
C ASN A 42 5.59 8.66 -0.88
N GLU A 43 4.97 7.47 -0.87
CA GLU A 43 4.31 6.93 0.32
C GLU A 43 5.05 5.71 0.84
N THR A 44 5.13 5.61 2.16
CA THR A 44 5.55 4.39 2.86
C THR A 44 4.34 3.74 3.50
N GLU A 45 4.12 2.46 3.22
CA GLU A 45 3.00 1.70 3.75
C GLU A 45 3.36 1.05 5.08
N LEU A 46 2.51 1.29 6.09
CA LEU A 46 2.51 0.60 7.38
C LEU A 46 1.33 -0.36 7.41
N ILE A 47 1.60 -1.65 7.51
CA ILE A 47 0.60 -2.71 7.36
C ILE A 47 0.56 -3.57 8.61
N TYR A 48 -0.64 -3.76 9.16
CA TYR A 48 -0.89 -4.68 10.27
C TYR A 48 -1.71 -5.88 9.77
N VAL A 49 -1.21 -7.09 10.03
CA VAL A 49 -1.93 -8.34 9.73
C VAL A 49 -2.82 -8.68 10.91
N LYS A 50 -4.12 -8.44 10.76
CA LYS A 50 -5.12 -8.66 11.83
C LYS A 50 -5.47 -10.14 12.00
N LYS A 51 -5.47 -10.90 10.91
CA LYS A 51 -5.84 -12.33 10.87
C LYS A 51 -5.17 -13.02 9.68
N GLY A 52 -4.93 -14.32 9.82
CA GLY A 52 -4.52 -15.21 8.72
C GLY A 52 -3.08 -14.98 8.28
N VAL A 53 -2.81 -15.28 7.01
CA VAL A 53 -1.46 -15.21 6.42
C VAL A 53 -1.47 -14.33 5.18
N ALA A 54 -0.70 -13.24 5.22
CA ALA A 54 -0.50 -12.34 4.09
C ALA A 54 0.87 -12.60 3.44
N ARG A 55 0.88 -12.68 2.11
CA ARG A 55 2.10 -12.87 1.31
C ARG A 55 2.49 -11.57 0.63
N PHE A 56 3.74 -11.19 0.80
CA PHE A 56 4.30 -9.97 0.24
C PHE A 56 5.40 -10.31 -0.75
N THR A 57 5.35 -9.73 -1.94
CA THR A 57 6.50 -9.66 -2.84
C THR A 57 7.03 -8.24 -2.74
N ILE A 58 8.28 -8.03 -2.32
CA ILE A 58 8.91 -6.70 -2.25
C ILE A 58 10.26 -6.76 -2.95
N ASP A 59 10.38 -6.06 -4.08
CA ASP A 59 11.54 -6.07 -4.98
C ASP A 59 12.19 -7.47 -5.11
N SER A 60 11.47 -8.44 -5.68
CA SER A 60 11.86 -9.85 -5.88
C SER A 60 11.72 -10.80 -4.68
N SER A 61 11.82 -10.27 -3.46
CA SER A 61 11.84 -11.10 -2.25
C SER A 61 10.42 -11.41 -1.79
N LEU A 62 10.18 -12.68 -1.49
CA LEU A 62 8.93 -13.14 -0.88
C LEU A 62 9.05 -13.07 0.64
N TYR A 63 8.03 -12.48 1.27
CA TYR A 63 7.84 -12.46 2.71
C TYR A 63 6.46 -13.00 3.05
N VAL A 64 6.37 -13.61 4.22
CA VAL A 64 5.14 -14.14 4.79
C VAL A 64 4.97 -13.44 6.13
N ALA A 65 3.78 -12.87 6.35
CA ALA A 65 3.40 -12.26 7.62
C ALA A 65 2.16 -12.97 8.14
N HIS A 66 2.17 -13.25 9.43
CA HIS A 66 1.09 -13.91 10.16
C HIS A 66 0.28 -12.90 10.96
N ALA A 67 -0.86 -13.32 11.50
CA ALA A 67 -1.62 -12.51 12.45
C ALA A 67 -0.70 -11.94 13.55
N ASP A 68 -0.88 -10.65 13.84
CA ASP A 68 -0.08 -9.83 14.73
C ASP A 68 1.32 -9.42 14.25
N ASP A 69 1.70 -9.75 13.02
CA ASP A 69 2.86 -9.15 12.38
C ASP A 69 2.56 -7.74 11.85
N ILE A 70 3.61 -6.92 11.80
CA ILE A 70 3.64 -5.62 11.16
C ILE A 70 4.61 -5.64 9.98
N VAL A 71 4.26 -4.88 8.93
CA VAL A 71 5.04 -4.78 7.70
C VAL A 71 5.26 -3.33 7.32
N VAL A 72 6.48 -3.01 6.87
CA VAL A 72 6.81 -1.71 6.26
C VAL A 72 7.21 -1.93 4.82
N ILE A 73 6.57 -1.17 3.92
CA ILE A 73 6.97 -1.09 2.52
C ILE A 73 7.37 0.35 2.23
N GLU A 74 8.66 0.56 2.03
CA GLU A 74 9.20 1.88 1.73
C GLU A 74 8.75 2.41 0.36
N ARG A 75 8.68 3.73 0.24
CA ARG A 75 8.49 4.39 -1.05
C ARG A 75 9.48 3.88 -2.10
N GLY A 76 9.02 3.83 -3.35
CA GLY A 76 9.81 3.42 -4.51
C GLY A 76 10.07 1.91 -4.61
N ARG A 77 9.55 1.10 -3.67
CA ARG A 77 9.68 -0.37 -3.73
C ARG A 77 8.57 -0.95 -4.58
N LEU A 78 8.91 -1.83 -5.53
CA LEU A 78 7.89 -2.61 -6.24
C LEU A 78 7.35 -3.67 -5.30
N HIS A 79 6.05 -3.69 -5.13
CA HIS A 79 5.44 -4.68 -4.27
C HIS A 79 4.08 -5.18 -4.74
N ALA A 80 3.72 -6.35 -4.25
CA ALA A 80 2.39 -6.93 -4.32
C ALA A 80 2.08 -7.59 -2.98
N VAL A 81 0.83 -7.50 -2.55
CA VAL A 81 0.32 -8.12 -1.33
C VAL A 81 -0.89 -8.98 -1.70
N ALA A 82 -0.95 -10.19 -1.16
CA ALA A 82 -2.05 -11.11 -1.40
C ALA A 82 -2.41 -11.91 -0.14
N SER A 83 -3.69 -12.22 -0.02
CA SER A 83 -4.22 -13.17 0.95
C SER A 83 -3.73 -14.60 0.64
N ASP A 84 -3.35 -15.38 1.65
CA ASP A 84 -3.06 -16.80 1.45
C ASP A 84 -4.33 -17.58 1.14
N VAL A 85 -4.23 -18.53 0.20
CA VAL A 85 -5.37 -19.32 -0.28
C VAL A 85 -5.92 -20.31 0.76
N ASN A 86 -5.06 -20.76 1.70
CA ASN A 86 -5.42 -21.75 2.72
C ASN A 86 -5.72 -21.09 4.07
N ASP A 87 -5.10 -19.94 4.37
CA ASP A 87 -5.36 -19.17 5.58
C ASP A 87 -5.60 -17.67 5.26
N PRO A 88 -6.81 -17.32 4.81
CA PRO A 88 -7.08 -16.00 4.28
C PRO A 88 -6.81 -14.85 5.25
N ALA A 89 -6.16 -13.81 4.74
CA ALA A 89 -5.70 -12.69 5.54
C ALA A 89 -6.72 -11.56 5.65
N THR A 90 -6.77 -10.94 6.83
CA THR A 90 -7.32 -9.59 7.03
C THR A 90 -6.18 -8.64 7.33
N THR A 91 -5.99 -7.60 6.52
CA THR A 91 -4.93 -6.61 6.70
C THR A 91 -5.47 -5.18 6.71
N CYS A 92 -4.87 -4.33 7.55
CA CYS A 92 -5.07 -2.90 7.53
C CYS A 92 -3.78 -2.20 7.09
N THR A 93 -3.87 -1.29 6.13
CA THR A 93 -2.73 -0.54 5.58
C THR A 93 -2.96 0.95 5.75
N CYS A 94 -1.97 1.65 6.32
CA CYS A 94 -1.88 3.11 6.33
C CYS A 94 -0.69 3.53 5.47
N ALA A 95 -0.92 4.34 4.44
CA ALA A 95 0.14 4.95 3.65
C ALA A 95 0.47 6.34 4.21
N LEU A 96 1.75 6.55 4.53
CA LEU A 96 2.25 7.78 5.15
C LEU A 96 3.20 8.53 4.21
N TYR A 97 3.20 9.86 4.31
CA TYR A 97 4.11 10.73 3.58
C TYR A 97 4.45 12.00 4.37
N GLY A 98 5.43 12.77 3.87
CA GLY A 98 5.86 14.06 4.43
C GLY A 98 6.74 13.98 5.68
N PHE A 99 7.18 12.79 6.08
CA PHE A 99 7.97 12.60 7.30
C PHE A 99 9.45 12.40 7.03
N GLN A 100 10.27 12.77 8.01
CA GLN A 100 11.69 12.44 7.98
C GLN A 100 12.18 12.24 9.41
N PHE A 101 12.65 11.03 9.72
CA PHE A 101 13.34 10.75 10.97
C PHE A 101 14.75 11.37 10.95
N GLN A 102 15.27 11.76 12.12
CA GLN A 102 16.65 12.25 12.23
C GLN A 102 17.62 11.19 11.69
N GLY A 103 18.49 11.59 10.75
CA GLY A 103 19.47 10.70 10.13
C GLY A 103 18.92 9.69 9.10
N VAL A 104 17.65 9.80 8.71
CA VAL A 104 17.00 8.93 7.71
C VAL A 104 16.52 9.77 6.52
N GLU A 105 16.43 9.15 5.35
CA GLU A 105 15.86 9.81 4.16
C GLU A 105 14.36 10.11 4.32
N GLU A 106 13.86 11.10 3.57
CA GLU A 106 12.45 11.47 3.61
C GLU A 106 11.54 10.32 3.15
N ASN A 107 10.48 10.09 3.94
CA ASN A 107 9.55 8.97 3.85
C ASN A 107 10.26 7.62 3.90
N GLN A 108 11.29 7.49 4.73
CA GLN A 108 11.89 6.20 5.06
C GLN A 108 11.92 5.97 6.57
N LEU A 109 11.79 4.71 6.97
CA LEU A 109 11.72 4.26 8.37
C LEU A 109 12.67 3.08 8.61
N LEU A 110 12.78 2.15 7.67
CA LEU A 110 13.63 0.98 7.78
C LEU A 110 15.11 1.34 7.67
N GLN A 111 15.92 0.78 8.57
CA GLN A 111 17.37 0.77 8.39
C GLN A 111 17.74 -0.08 7.15
N PRO A 112 18.88 0.20 6.49
CA PRO A 112 19.37 -0.64 5.42
C PRO A 112 19.42 -2.12 5.83
N HIS A 113 18.86 -2.99 4.99
CA HIS A 113 18.82 -4.45 5.18
C HIS A 113 17.90 -4.94 6.32
N SER A 114 17.05 -4.10 6.91
CA SER A 114 16.01 -4.58 7.84
C SER A 114 15.04 -5.54 7.16
N CYS A 115 14.58 -6.55 7.91
CA CYS A 115 13.45 -7.36 7.47
C CYS A 115 12.21 -6.46 7.44
N PRO A 116 11.48 -6.36 6.31
CA PRO A 116 10.28 -5.51 6.24
C PRO A 116 9.09 -6.10 7.00
N VAL A 117 9.17 -7.36 7.45
CA VAL A 117 8.13 -8.07 8.22
C VAL A 117 8.71 -8.48 9.57
N ILE A 118 8.04 -8.11 10.66
CA ILE A 118 8.37 -8.55 12.02
C ILE A 118 7.10 -8.76 12.84
N ALA A 119 7.19 -9.55 13.90
CA ALA A 119 6.14 -9.61 14.92
C ALA A 119 6.00 -8.25 15.62
N ALA A 120 4.76 -7.78 15.82
CA ALA A 120 4.52 -6.58 16.61
C ALA A 120 4.98 -6.82 18.05
N GLY A 121 6.02 -6.11 18.47
CA GLY A 121 6.55 -6.15 19.82
C GLY A 121 5.94 -5.07 20.69
N GLN A 122 6.73 -4.04 20.99
CA GLN A 122 6.29 -2.95 21.85
C GLN A 122 5.11 -2.19 21.24
N GLY A 123 4.07 -1.97 22.04
CA GLY A 123 2.89 -1.24 21.61
C GLY A 123 1.96 -2.03 20.70
N LYS A 124 2.12 -3.36 20.56
CA LYS A 124 1.23 -4.23 19.77
C LYS A 124 -0.27 -3.95 19.97
N GLU A 125 -0.74 -3.92 21.23
CA GLU A 125 -2.16 -3.65 21.51
C GLU A 125 -2.58 -2.23 21.11
N VAL A 126 -1.66 -1.26 21.20
CA VAL A 126 -1.90 0.10 20.72
C VAL A 126 -2.01 0.11 19.20
N ILE A 127 -1.06 -0.50 18.48
CA ILE A 127 -1.09 -0.62 17.01
C ILE A 127 -2.42 -1.24 16.56
N LYS A 128 -2.78 -2.38 17.15
CA LYS A 128 -4.03 -3.09 16.87
C LYS A 128 -5.25 -2.21 17.12
N THR A 129 -5.29 -1.51 18.24
CA THR A 129 -6.39 -0.59 18.59
C THR A 129 -6.48 0.54 17.55
N LEU A 130 -5.37 1.22 17.23
CA LEU A 130 -5.35 2.30 16.25
C LEU A 130 -5.88 1.84 14.88
N PHE A 131 -5.45 0.68 14.39
CA PHE A 131 -5.93 0.14 13.12
C PHE A 131 -7.41 -0.26 13.16
N ASN A 132 -7.90 -0.81 14.28
CA ASN A 132 -9.31 -1.11 14.44
C ASN A 132 -10.16 0.17 14.44
N GLU A 133 -9.76 1.20 15.19
CA GLU A 133 -10.46 2.49 15.21
C GLU A 133 -10.48 3.14 13.83
N LEU A 134 -9.33 3.18 13.13
CA LEU A 134 -9.27 3.71 11.77
C LEU A 134 -10.20 2.96 10.80
N SER A 135 -10.31 1.63 10.94
CA SER A 135 -11.21 0.82 10.10
C SER A 135 -12.69 1.12 10.31
N VAL A 136 -13.07 1.65 11.49
CA VAL A 136 -14.45 2.00 11.81
C VAL A 136 -14.75 3.46 11.45
N ILE A 137 -13.84 4.38 11.80
CA ILE A 137 -14.10 5.83 11.70
C ILE A 137 -13.96 6.33 10.25
N LEU A 138 -12.98 5.85 9.48
CA LEU A 138 -12.73 6.39 8.13
C LEU A 138 -13.87 6.15 7.14
N PRO A 139 -14.50 4.96 7.07
CA PRO A 139 -15.67 4.74 6.20
C PRO A 139 -16.86 5.65 6.51
N GLN A 140 -17.04 6.05 7.78
CA GLN A 140 -18.17 6.87 8.23
C GLN A 140 -17.96 8.38 8.01
N SER A 141 -16.73 8.80 7.71
CA SER A 141 -16.37 10.21 7.56
C SER A 141 -16.82 10.78 6.20
N LYS A 142 -17.98 11.46 6.17
CA LYS A 142 -18.60 12.04 4.95
C LYS A 142 -17.90 13.30 4.38
N ASN A 143 -16.57 13.39 4.42
CA ASN A 143 -15.76 14.56 4.02
C ASN A 143 -16.04 15.84 4.84
N SER A 144 -15.25 16.09 5.88
CA SER A 144 -14.37 17.28 6.02
C SER A 144 -13.95 17.51 7.48
N GLN A 145 -12.69 17.90 7.64
CA GLN A 145 -12.07 18.51 8.83
C GLN A 145 -11.94 17.66 10.10
N THR A 146 -10.89 16.85 10.15
CA THR A 146 -9.82 17.03 11.17
C THR A 146 -8.51 16.45 10.61
N SER A 147 -7.83 17.18 9.71
CA SER A 147 -6.50 16.75 9.23
C SER A 147 -5.58 16.42 10.41
N SER A 148 -5.69 17.18 11.50
CA SER A 148 -4.93 16.99 12.74
C SER A 148 -5.17 15.65 13.42
N LEU A 149 -6.36 15.05 13.32
CA LEU A 149 -6.62 13.72 13.89
C LEU A 149 -5.86 12.66 13.10
N TRP A 150 -5.95 12.70 11.77
CA TRP A 150 -5.24 11.77 10.89
C TRP A 150 -3.72 11.95 10.99
N ASP A 151 -3.26 13.19 11.15
CA ASP A 151 -1.85 13.49 11.42
C ASP A 151 -1.43 12.90 12.77
N ALA A 152 -2.27 12.93 13.81
CA ALA A 152 -1.96 12.30 15.10
C ALA A 152 -1.91 10.77 15.04
N PHE A 153 -2.80 10.13 14.28
CA PHE A 153 -2.72 8.70 13.99
C PHE A 153 -1.45 8.36 13.21
N ALA A 154 -1.15 9.12 12.15
CA ALA A 154 0.06 8.96 11.34
C ALA A 154 1.33 9.12 12.19
N TYR A 155 1.38 10.13 13.05
CA TYR A 155 2.48 10.39 13.98
C TYR A 155 2.69 9.20 14.93
N THR A 156 1.60 8.74 15.55
CA THR A 156 1.65 7.64 16.50
C THR A 156 2.09 6.33 15.84
N LEU A 157 1.51 6.00 14.68
CA LEU A 157 1.87 4.79 13.91
C LEU A 157 3.32 4.85 13.43
N ALA A 158 3.78 5.98 12.89
CA ALA A 158 5.16 6.14 12.44
C ALA A 158 6.16 5.89 13.57
N ILE A 159 5.92 6.44 14.77
CA ILE A 159 6.78 6.21 15.94
C ILE A 159 6.75 4.74 16.36
N LEU A 160 5.57 4.15 16.51
CA LEU A 160 5.45 2.76 16.94
C LEU A 160 6.14 1.79 15.96
N TYR A 161 6.00 2.02 14.66
CA TYR A 161 6.69 1.23 13.64
C TYR A 161 8.19 1.49 13.70
N TYR A 162 8.65 2.74 13.77
CA TYR A 162 10.07 3.07 13.87
C TYR A 162 10.73 2.35 15.05
N GLU A 163 10.09 2.40 16.21
CA GLU A 163 10.57 1.75 17.43
C GLU A 163 10.63 0.22 17.34
N ASN A 164 9.68 -0.41 16.64
CA ASN A 164 9.72 -1.85 16.42
C ASN A 164 10.79 -2.25 15.38
N PHE A 165 11.01 -1.44 14.34
CA PHE A 165 11.92 -1.76 13.23
C PHE A 165 13.36 -1.29 13.43
N LYS A 166 13.66 -0.39 14.37
CA LYS A 166 15.03 0.12 14.60
C LYS A 166 16.06 -0.97 14.92
N ASN A 167 15.60 -2.12 15.44
CA ASN A 167 16.44 -3.27 15.77
C ASN A 167 16.17 -4.50 14.87
N ALA A 168 15.39 -4.36 13.79
CA ALA A 168 14.96 -5.46 12.91
C ALA A 168 16.01 -5.85 11.84
N TYR A 169 17.30 -5.64 12.12
CA TYR A 169 18.40 -5.86 11.18
C TYR A 169 18.61 -7.35 10.89
N ARG A 170 18.88 -7.69 9.62
CA ARG A 170 19.38 -9.01 9.22
C ARG A 170 20.88 -8.94 8.91
N SER A 171 21.65 -9.91 9.41
CA SER A 171 23.05 -10.13 9.00
C SER A 171 23.16 -10.24 7.47
N GLU A 172 24.21 -9.67 6.89
CA GLU A 172 24.43 -9.47 5.44
C GLU A 172 24.43 -10.74 4.55
N GLN A 173 24.20 -11.94 5.08
CA GLN A 173 24.14 -13.16 4.27
C GLN A 173 22.96 -13.12 3.28
N GLY A 174 23.27 -12.90 2.01
CA GLY A 174 22.34 -13.09 0.89
C GLY A 174 21.91 -11.82 0.16
N TYR A 175 22.52 -10.66 0.42
CA TYR A 175 22.23 -9.45 -0.34
C TYR A 175 22.75 -9.55 -1.79
N ILE A 176 21.84 -9.70 -2.74
CA ILE A 176 22.14 -9.58 -4.16
C ILE A 176 22.12 -8.09 -4.50
N LYS A 177 23.28 -7.56 -4.92
CA LYS A 177 23.40 -6.19 -5.43
C LYS A 177 22.50 -6.05 -6.65
N LYS A 178 21.38 -5.36 -6.48
CA LYS A 178 20.40 -5.11 -7.55
C LYS A 178 21.01 -4.26 -8.66
N ASP A 179 20.71 -4.60 -9.89
CA ASP A 179 21.12 -3.81 -11.06
C ASP A 179 20.39 -2.45 -11.02
N VAL A 180 21.17 -1.37 -10.87
CA VAL A 180 20.68 0.00 -10.82
C VAL A 180 19.86 0.33 -12.08
N LEU A 181 20.25 -0.22 -13.23
CA LEU A 181 19.56 -0.03 -14.50
C LEU A 181 18.11 -0.53 -14.46
N ILE A 182 17.89 -1.69 -13.85
CA ILE A 182 16.57 -2.33 -13.79
C ILE A 182 15.64 -1.56 -12.85
N LYS A 183 16.17 -1.00 -11.77
CA LYS A 183 15.45 -0.05 -10.91
C LYS A 183 15.08 1.24 -11.66
N ASP A 184 16.00 1.80 -12.43
CA ASP A 184 15.73 3.01 -13.21
C ASP A 184 14.65 2.76 -14.28
N ILE A 185 14.64 1.57 -14.88
CA ILE A 185 13.58 1.14 -15.79
C ILE A 185 12.24 1.09 -15.05
N LEU A 186 12.17 0.45 -13.87
CA LEU A 186 10.95 0.43 -13.06
C LEU A 186 10.45 1.84 -12.76
N PHE A 187 11.33 2.74 -12.32
CA PHE A 187 10.98 4.12 -12.02
C PHE A 187 10.43 4.85 -13.26
N TYR A 188 11.05 4.65 -14.42
CA TYR A 188 10.54 5.21 -15.67
C TYR A 188 9.15 4.65 -16.03
N LEU A 189 8.97 3.34 -15.97
CA LEU A 189 7.66 2.73 -16.23
C LEU A 189 6.60 3.25 -15.27
N ASN A 190 6.94 3.41 -13.98
CA ASN A 190 6.02 3.89 -12.96
C ASN A 190 5.59 5.34 -13.18
N ASN A 191 6.49 6.21 -13.66
CA ASN A 191 6.17 7.62 -13.88
C ASN A 191 5.53 7.90 -15.24
N ASN A 192 5.74 7.02 -16.22
CA ASN A 192 5.32 7.23 -17.61
C ASN A 192 4.23 6.23 -18.04
N TYR A 193 3.60 5.53 -17.10
CA TYR A 193 2.64 4.46 -17.39
C TYR A 193 1.47 4.93 -18.29
N ARG A 194 1.12 6.22 -18.26
CA ARG A 194 0.05 6.82 -19.06
C ARG A 194 0.42 6.95 -20.55
N GLU A 195 1.70 6.97 -20.86
CA GLU A 195 2.20 7.12 -22.22
C GLU A 195 2.25 5.76 -22.94
N LYS A 196 2.31 5.80 -24.28
CA LYS A 196 2.59 4.61 -25.06
C LYS A 196 4.04 4.17 -24.81
N ILE A 197 4.21 3.03 -24.14
CA ILE A 197 5.50 2.41 -23.85
C ILE A 197 5.68 1.16 -24.72
N THR A 198 6.80 1.09 -25.42
CA THR A 198 7.24 -0.06 -26.22
C THR A 198 8.62 -0.52 -25.74
N LEU A 199 8.95 -1.79 -25.95
CA LEU A 199 10.25 -2.34 -25.56
C LEU A 199 11.40 -1.67 -26.34
N GLU A 200 11.15 -1.26 -27.58
CA GLU A 200 12.10 -0.55 -28.42
C GLU A 200 12.41 0.86 -27.86
N GLN A 201 11.41 1.56 -27.31
CA GLN A 201 11.61 2.84 -26.63
C GLN A 201 12.46 2.67 -25.36
N LEU A 202 12.18 1.63 -24.56
CA LEU A 202 12.98 1.32 -23.37
C LEU A 202 14.43 1.02 -23.76
N SER A 203 14.63 0.19 -24.79
CA SER A 203 15.96 -0.16 -25.29
C SER A 203 16.77 1.07 -25.71
N LYS A 204 16.16 1.98 -26.48
CA LYS A 204 16.81 3.24 -26.90
C LYS A 204 17.12 4.16 -25.71
N LYS A 205 16.17 4.32 -24.78
CA LYS A 205 16.31 5.23 -23.64
C LYS A 205 17.41 4.78 -22.67
N PHE A 206 17.43 3.48 -22.36
CA PHE A 206 18.32 2.90 -21.36
C PHE A 206 19.60 2.31 -21.96
N ARG A 207 19.78 2.41 -23.29
CA ARG A 207 20.96 1.91 -24.02
C ARG A 207 21.27 0.44 -23.71
N ALA A 208 20.21 -0.36 -23.58
CA ALA A 208 20.28 -1.79 -23.30
C ALA A 208 19.42 -2.57 -24.30
N SER A 209 19.78 -3.82 -24.59
CA SER A 209 19.00 -4.63 -25.53
C SER A 209 17.62 -4.96 -24.96
N VAL A 210 16.61 -5.10 -25.83
CA VAL A 210 15.26 -5.53 -25.42
C VAL A 210 15.30 -6.86 -24.65
N SER A 211 16.13 -7.80 -25.11
CA SER A 211 16.30 -9.11 -24.46
C SER A 211 16.87 -8.96 -23.05
N TYR A 212 17.88 -8.11 -22.85
CA TYR A 212 18.45 -7.87 -21.53
C TYR A 212 17.41 -7.27 -20.58
N ILE A 213 16.72 -6.21 -21.02
CA ILE A 213 15.69 -5.53 -20.23
C ILE A 213 14.60 -6.51 -19.83
N CYS A 214 14.06 -7.29 -20.77
CA CYS A 214 12.99 -8.24 -20.46
C CYS A 214 13.46 -9.33 -19.50
N HIS A 215 14.65 -9.89 -19.72
CA HIS A 215 15.19 -10.96 -18.90
C HIS A 215 15.45 -10.49 -17.48
N GLU A 216 16.26 -9.45 -17.30
CA GLU A 216 16.66 -8.98 -15.98
C GLU A 216 15.49 -8.33 -15.22
N PHE A 217 14.59 -7.59 -15.89
CA PHE A 217 13.40 -7.04 -15.24
C PHE A 217 12.44 -8.16 -14.78
N THR A 218 12.24 -9.21 -15.57
CA THR A 218 11.37 -10.34 -15.16
C THR A 218 12.03 -11.19 -14.08
N LYS A 219 13.35 -11.36 -14.14
CA LYS A 219 14.12 -12.08 -13.12
C LYS A 219 14.07 -11.36 -11.77
N GLU A 220 14.23 -10.04 -11.79
CA GLU A 220 14.13 -9.19 -10.60
C GLU A 220 12.67 -9.10 -10.12
N TYR A 221 11.75 -8.62 -10.94
CA TYR A 221 10.42 -8.24 -10.48
C TYR A 221 9.34 -9.32 -10.64
N ARG A 222 9.66 -10.47 -11.23
CA ARG A 222 8.73 -11.57 -11.52
C ARG A 222 7.55 -11.19 -12.44
N ILE A 223 7.65 -10.05 -13.11
CA ILE A 223 6.67 -9.52 -14.07
C ILE A 223 7.41 -8.90 -15.25
N SER A 224 6.86 -8.98 -16.46
CA SER A 224 7.46 -8.33 -17.63
C SER A 224 7.25 -6.80 -17.59
N PRO A 225 8.11 -6.00 -18.23
CA PRO A 225 7.96 -4.54 -18.28
C PRO A 225 6.57 -4.07 -18.76
N ILE A 226 6.03 -4.73 -19.80
CA ILE A 226 4.73 -4.37 -20.37
C ILE A 226 3.59 -4.78 -19.45
N ASN A 227 3.65 -5.98 -18.85
CA ASN A 227 2.62 -6.41 -17.90
C ASN A 227 2.63 -5.52 -16.65
N TYR A 228 3.79 -5.04 -16.20
CA TYR A 228 3.88 -4.06 -15.11
C TYR A 228 3.11 -2.77 -15.45
N VAL A 229 3.32 -2.20 -16.64
CA VAL A 229 2.58 -1.02 -17.08
C VAL A 229 1.07 -1.29 -17.11
N ILE A 230 0.64 -2.44 -17.62
CA ILE A 230 -0.79 -2.82 -17.64
C ILE A 230 -1.34 -2.88 -16.21
N GLN A 231 -0.66 -3.56 -15.28
CA GLN A 231 -1.09 -3.66 -13.88
C GLN A 231 -1.15 -2.27 -13.23
N ARG A 232 -0.13 -1.43 -13.43
CA ARG A 232 -0.11 -0.06 -12.91
C ARG A 232 -1.33 0.75 -13.38
N ARG A 233 -1.68 0.65 -14.66
CA ARG A 233 -2.88 1.29 -15.23
C ARG A 233 -4.17 0.77 -14.59
N MET A 234 -4.27 -0.53 -14.37
CA MET A 234 -5.44 -1.14 -13.72
C MET A 234 -5.60 -0.67 -12.27
N THR A 235 -4.50 -0.58 -11.51
CA THR A 235 -4.51 -0.07 -10.14
C THR A 235 -5.02 1.37 -10.08
N GLU A 236 -4.54 2.23 -10.97
CA GLU A 236 -4.99 3.64 -11.04
C GLU A 236 -6.45 3.76 -11.49
N ALA A 237 -6.90 2.86 -12.37
CA ALA A 237 -8.29 2.78 -12.77
C ALA A 237 -9.20 2.36 -11.61
N LYS A 238 -8.82 1.32 -10.85
CA LYS A 238 -9.55 0.90 -9.63
C LYS A 238 -9.69 2.07 -8.66
N TRP A 239 -8.59 2.78 -8.37
CA TRP A 239 -8.61 3.95 -7.48
C TRP A 239 -9.55 5.04 -8.00
N SER A 240 -9.49 5.37 -9.28
CA SER A 240 -10.35 6.40 -9.88
C SER A 240 -11.83 5.99 -9.89
N LEU A 241 -12.11 4.70 -10.06
CA LEU A 241 -13.48 4.17 -10.03
C LEU A 241 -14.12 4.28 -8.64
N THR A 242 -13.34 4.17 -7.57
CA THR A 242 -13.83 4.18 -6.18
C THR A 242 -13.77 5.56 -5.52
N ASN A 243 -12.88 6.44 -5.95
CA ASN A 243 -12.64 7.72 -5.27
C ASN A 243 -13.09 8.96 -6.07
N THR A 244 -13.62 8.78 -7.28
CA THR A 244 -14.05 9.89 -8.13
C THR A 244 -15.34 9.58 -8.87
N GLU A 245 -16.01 10.63 -9.34
CA GLU A 245 -17.21 10.52 -10.18
C GLU A 245 -16.90 10.55 -11.68
N LEU A 246 -15.61 10.46 -12.07
CA LEU A 246 -15.20 10.48 -13.48
C LEU A 246 -15.87 9.38 -14.29
N SER A 247 -16.19 9.66 -15.55
CA SER A 247 -16.74 8.66 -16.48
C SER A 247 -15.70 7.60 -16.83
N GLN A 248 -16.16 6.44 -17.32
CA GLN A 248 -15.25 5.38 -17.78
C GLN A 248 -14.35 5.84 -18.94
N ALA A 249 -14.87 6.72 -19.81
CA ALA A 249 -14.11 7.28 -20.91
C ALA A 249 -12.95 8.17 -20.39
N GLU A 250 -13.23 9.04 -19.42
CA GLU A 250 -12.20 9.87 -18.79
C GLU A 250 -11.18 9.03 -18.04
N ILE A 251 -11.61 8.00 -17.30
CA ILE A 251 -10.70 7.10 -16.58
C ILE A 251 -9.80 6.37 -17.57
N SER A 252 -10.37 5.77 -18.63
CA SER A 252 -9.62 5.11 -19.71
C SER A 252 -8.52 6.01 -20.26
N TRP A 253 -8.87 7.25 -20.61
CA TRP A 253 -7.92 8.22 -21.16
C TRP A 253 -6.83 8.59 -20.14
N ARG A 254 -7.20 8.89 -18.89
CA ARG A 254 -6.27 9.27 -17.82
C ARG A 254 -5.26 8.17 -17.47
N VAL A 255 -5.65 6.91 -17.58
CA VAL A 255 -4.74 5.78 -17.35
C VAL A 255 -4.01 5.33 -18.62
N GLY A 256 -4.13 6.05 -19.74
CA GLY A 256 -3.32 5.82 -20.94
C GLY A 256 -3.91 4.85 -21.97
N TYR A 257 -5.24 4.70 -22.01
CA TYR A 257 -5.94 3.97 -23.08
C TYR A 257 -6.80 4.91 -23.92
N GLU A 258 -6.55 4.94 -25.23
CA GLU A 258 -7.30 5.73 -26.20
C GLU A 258 -8.68 5.15 -26.51
N ASN A 259 -8.83 3.82 -26.41
CA ASN A 259 -10.06 3.10 -26.72
C ASN A 259 -10.70 2.55 -25.43
N VAL A 260 -11.89 3.05 -25.11
CA VAL A 260 -12.64 2.70 -23.90
C VAL A 260 -13.07 1.23 -23.88
N ASP A 261 -13.46 0.66 -25.02
CA ASP A 261 -13.86 -0.76 -25.11
C ASP A 261 -12.66 -1.69 -24.86
N HIS A 262 -11.49 -1.34 -25.38
CA HIS A 262 -10.26 -2.07 -25.13
C HIS A 262 -9.86 -2.00 -23.66
N PHE A 263 -9.95 -0.81 -23.05
CA PHE A 263 -9.76 -0.65 -21.60
C PHE A 263 -10.73 -1.52 -20.80
N ALA A 264 -12.04 -1.47 -21.09
CA ALA A 264 -13.04 -2.23 -20.36
C ALA A 264 -12.82 -3.75 -20.46
N LYS A 265 -12.44 -4.25 -21.64
CA LYS A 265 -12.08 -5.67 -21.84
C LYS A 265 -10.83 -6.06 -21.06
N LEU A 266 -9.79 -5.22 -21.07
CA LEU A 266 -8.58 -5.46 -20.29
C LEU A 266 -8.86 -5.42 -18.79
N PHE A 267 -9.66 -4.46 -18.33
CA PHE A 267 -10.05 -4.35 -16.93
C PHE A 267 -10.82 -5.58 -16.48
N LEU A 268 -11.84 -6.01 -17.23
CA LEU A 268 -12.58 -7.23 -16.94
C LEU A 268 -11.66 -8.45 -16.85
N ARG A 269 -10.71 -8.59 -17.77
CA ARG A 269 -9.75 -9.70 -17.76
C ARG A 269 -8.83 -9.70 -16.55
N HIS A 270 -8.37 -8.52 -16.10
CA HIS A 270 -7.41 -8.39 -15.00
C HIS A 270 -8.06 -8.33 -13.62
N VAL A 271 -9.30 -7.84 -13.54
CA VAL A 271 -9.99 -7.57 -12.28
C VAL A 271 -11.11 -8.59 -12.01
N GLY A 272 -11.61 -9.26 -13.04
CA GLY A 272 -12.67 -10.26 -12.93
C GLY A 272 -14.09 -9.69 -13.02
N CYS A 273 -14.27 -8.37 -13.01
CA CYS A 273 -15.55 -7.70 -13.21
C CYS A 273 -15.40 -6.43 -14.07
N SER A 274 -16.51 -5.91 -14.62
CA SER A 274 -16.46 -4.71 -15.46
C SER A 274 -16.16 -3.45 -14.62
N PRO A 275 -15.62 -2.37 -15.21
CA PRO A 275 -15.41 -1.10 -14.50
C PRO A 275 -16.70 -0.57 -13.83
N SER A 276 -17.85 -0.69 -14.51
CA SER A 276 -19.16 -0.33 -13.98
C SER A 276 -19.51 -1.13 -12.72
N ASP A 277 -19.31 -2.45 -12.79
CA ASP A 277 -19.64 -3.36 -11.69
C ASP A 277 -18.71 -3.12 -10.50
N TYR A 278 -17.42 -2.91 -10.76
CA TYR A 278 -16.44 -2.56 -9.72
C TYR A 278 -16.86 -1.29 -8.97
N ARG A 279 -17.19 -0.20 -9.68
CA ARG A 279 -17.69 1.03 -9.03
C ARG A 279 -18.96 0.77 -8.21
N ARG A 280 -19.90 0.01 -8.76
CA ARG A 280 -21.18 -0.29 -8.08
C ARG A 280 -20.98 -1.10 -6.81
N GLN A 281 -20.14 -2.14 -6.84
CA GLN A 281 -19.83 -2.97 -5.68
C GLN A 281 -19.27 -2.15 -4.52
N PHE A 282 -18.34 -1.24 -4.81
CA PHE A 282 -17.76 -0.38 -3.76
C PHE A 282 -18.75 0.66 -3.25
N LYS A 283 -19.56 1.31 -4.11
CA LYS A 283 -20.61 2.23 -3.65
C LYS A 283 -21.67 1.53 -2.80
N ASN A 284 -22.07 0.31 -3.16
CA ASN A 284 -23.07 -0.46 -2.42
C ASN A 284 -22.52 -1.03 -1.10
N CYS A 285 -21.24 -1.40 -1.02
CA CYS A 285 -20.62 -1.85 0.23
C CYS A 285 -20.66 -0.77 1.32
N PHE A 286 -20.46 0.50 0.95
CA PHE A 286 -20.67 1.63 1.87
C PHE A 286 -22.15 1.81 2.25
N ALA A 287 -23.09 1.58 1.33
CA ALA A 287 -24.52 1.71 1.60
C ALA A 287 -25.09 0.56 2.47
N GLU A 288 -24.65 -0.68 2.30
CA GLU A 288 -25.09 -1.82 3.13
C GLU A 288 -24.53 -1.72 4.56
N GLN A 289 -23.34 -1.14 4.74
CA GLN A 289 -22.80 -0.81 6.07
C GLN A 289 -23.57 0.34 6.75
N GLU A 290 -24.04 1.35 5.99
CA GLU A 290 -24.95 2.39 6.50
C GLU A 290 -26.29 1.76 6.98
N ILE A 291 -26.90 0.88 6.20
CA ILE A 291 -28.20 0.25 6.51
C ILE A 291 -28.09 -0.67 7.76
N LEU A 292 -27.01 -1.44 7.89
CA LEU A 292 -26.77 -2.28 9.07
C LEU A 292 -26.48 -1.48 10.35
N SER A 293 -26.04 -0.22 10.22
CA SER A 293 -25.83 0.69 11.36
C SER A 293 -27.10 1.41 11.82
N GLU A 294 -28.15 1.46 10.99
CA GLU A 294 -29.43 2.11 11.29
C GLU A 294 -30.47 1.17 11.92
N PHE A 295 -30.26 -0.15 11.89
CA PHE A 295 -31.13 -1.10 12.58
C PHE A 295 -30.54 -1.48 13.95
N PRO A 296 -31.16 -1.06 15.08
CA PRO A 296 -30.76 -1.56 16.38
C PRO A 296 -30.94 -3.08 16.41
N GLN A 297 -29.87 -3.79 16.82
CA GLN A 297 -29.90 -5.23 17.09
C GLN A 297 -31.10 -5.54 18.00
N PRO A 298 -31.90 -6.59 17.71
CA PRO A 298 -33.01 -6.94 18.57
C PRO A 298 -32.48 -7.23 19.98
N VAL A 299 -32.98 -6.46 20.95
CA VAL A 299 -32.69 -6.67 22.36
C VAL A 299 -33.11 -8.10 22.69
N SER A 300 -32.12 -8.95 23.01
CA SER A 300 -32.36 -10.27 23.56
C SER A 300 -33.12 -10.10 24.87
N LEU A 301 -34.44 -10.28 24.84
CA LEU A 301 -35.24 -10.48 26.04
C LEU A 301 -34.87 -11.86 26.60
N ALA A 302 -33.90 -11.86 27.51
CA ALA A 302 -33.67 -12.99 28.39
C ALA A 302 -34.87 -13.10 29.34
N GLY A 303 -35.62 -14.18 29.20
CA GLY A 303 -36.46 -14.75 30.25
C GLY A 303 -35.68 -15.76 31.06
#